data_AF-A8Q4B3-F1
#
_entry.id   AF-A8Q4B3-F1
#
_cell.length_a   1.000
_cell.length_b   1.000
_cell.length_c   1.000
_cell.angle_alpha   90.00
_cell.angle_beta   90.00
_cell.angle_gamma   90.00
#
_symmetry.space_group_name_H-M   'P 1'
#
loop_
_entity.id
_entity.type
_entity.pdbx_description
1 polymer ?
#
loop_
_entity_poly.entity_id
_entity_poly.type
_entity_poly.pdbx_seq_one_letter_code
_entity_poly.pdbx_strand_id
1 'polypeptide(L)'
;MLRDTIKQSWPLGIQLEKPYGGSHEYVLWGFPWDGKGQAGIEARRLVRNVLAALYGAGWILIFSTDVSKKETDKDTMIFRHQMPPPPPSEWISIAFSQFNMVRLIDVPPDLSWELHNALTIARLRREPHQYSQGVTEIALNSSYWYAEGSDTMLARQLILQLVLTLEQHGFTVYASVDQKNTYQEHRSETDTWHLCRPIGWKPGMPVFHR
;
A
#
# COMPACT_ATOMS: atom_id res chain seq x y z
N MET A 1 6.36 13.09 16.56
CA MET A 1 6.56 12.30 15.31
C MET A 1 5.30 11.55 14.92
N LEU A 2 5.01 10.33 15.42
CA LEU A 2 3.86 9.54 14.96
C LEU A 2 2.53 10.29 15.07
N ARG A 3 2.25 10.90 16.22
CA ARG A 3 1.08 11.74 16.43
C ARG A 3 0.92 12.83 15.36
N ASP A 4 2.00 13.53 15.05
CA ASP A 4 2.00 14.63 14.08
C ASP A 4 1.81 14.09 12.67
N THR A 5 2.47 12.99 12.32
CA THR A 5 2.28 12.26 11.06
C THR A 5 0.83 11.84 10.86
N ILE A 6 0.19 11.29 11.90
CA ILE A 6 -1.23 10.90 11.85
C ILE A 6 -2.12 12.12 11.60
N LYS A 7 -1.93 13.21 12.36
CA LYS A 7 -2.72 14.44 12.20
C LYS A 7 -2.57 15.09 10.83
N GLN A 8 -1.38 15.02 10.24
CA GLN A 8 -1.12 15.56 8.91
C GLN A 8 -1.67 14.67 7.79
N SER A 9 -1.78 13.36 8.02
CA SER A 9 -2.16 12.40 6.99
C SER A 9 -3.64 12.03 7.01
N TRP A 10 -4.31 12.13 8.17
CA TRP A 10 -5.73 11.81 8.31
C TRP A 10 -6.55 13.09 8.43
N PRO A 11 -7.38 13.46 7.44
CA PRO A 11 -8.07 14.75 7.42
C PRO A 11 -9.00 15.02 8.62
N LEU A 12 -9.62 13.98 9.16
CA LEU A 12 -10.50 14.12 10.34
C LEU A 12 -9.72 14.13 11.66
N GLY A 13 -8.43 13.79 11.63
CA GLY A 13 -7.54 13.83 12.78
C GLY A 13 -7.81 12.77 13.85
N ILE A 14 -7.15 12.96 15.00
CA ILE A 14 -7.22 12.05 16.15
C ILE A 14 -8.40 12.45 17.03
N GLN A 15 -9.27 11.48 17.34
CA GLN A 15 -10.37 11.61 18.27
C GLN A 15 -9.91 11.46 19.72
N LEU A 16 -9.10 10.45 20.01
CA LEU A 16 -8.66 10.12 21.36
C LEU A 16 -7.28 9.48 21.35
N GLU A 17 -6.49 9.77 22.38
CA GLU A 17 -5.19 9.15 22.65
C GLU A 17 -5.26 8.56 24.06
N LYS A 18 -4.97 7.26 24.22
CA LYS A 18 -5.05 6.61 25.52
C LYS A 18 -4.11 5.41 25.65
N PRO A 19 -3.72 5.02 26.87
CA PRO A 19 -3.09 3.73 27.11
C PRO A 19 -4.05 2.58 26.76
N TYR A 20 -3.52 1.49 26.21
CA TYR A 20 -4.29 0.27 25.90
C TYR A 20 -3.41 -0.97 26.09
N GLY A 21 -3.67 -1.77 27.13
CA GLY A 21 -2.96 -3.04 27.33
C GLY A 21 -1.42 -2.93 27.36
N GLY A 22 -0.87 -1.84 27.92
CA GLY A 22 0.58 -1.58 27.92
C GLY A 22 1.12 -0.90 26.66
N SER A 23 0.27 -0.66 25.66
CA SER A 23 0.56 0.11 24.46
C SER A 23 -0.05 1.52 24.51
N HIS A 24 0.27 2.33 23.50
CA HIS A 24 -0.34 3.64 23.27
C HIS A 24 -1.27 3.55 22.05
N GLU A 25 -2.55 3.87 22.25
CA GLU A 25 -3.58 3.77 21.22
C GLU A 25 -3.98 5.16 20.70
N TYR A 26 -4.08 5.28 19.38
CA TYR A 26 -4.63 6.44 18.68
C TYR A 26 -5.98 6.06 18.07
N VAL A 27 -7.06 6.67 18.53
CA VAL A 27 -8.40 6.55 17.94
C VAL A 27 -8.59 7.69 16.96
N LEU A 28 -8.96 7.37 15.71
CA LEU A 28 -9.14 8.35 14.64
C LEU A 28 -10.62 8.68 14.46
N TRP A 29 -10.93 9.92 14.10
CA TRP A 29 -12.29 10.29 13.74
C TRP A 29 -12.74 9.59 12.45
N GLY A 30 -13.99 9.14 12.41
CA GLY A 30 -14.59 8.46 11.26
C GLY A 30 -14.26 6.97 11.19
N PHE A 31 -14.23 6.42 9.98
CA PHE A 31 -14.05 4.99 9.72
C PHE A 31 -12.92 4.74 8.71
N PRO A 32 -11.65 5.04 9.07
CA PRO A 32 -10.50 4.91 8.16
C PRO A 32 -10.33 3.50 7.60
N TRP A 33 -10.70 2.50 8.39
CA TRP A 33 -10.49 1.09 8.06
C TRP A 33 -11.62 0.48 7.22
N ASP A 34 -12.68 1.22 6.87
CA ASP A 34 -13.75 0.70 6.00
C ASP A 34 -13.29 0.49 4.55
N GLY A 35 -12.12 1.01 4.17
CA GLY A 35 -11.50 0.77 2.86
C GLY A 35 -12.18 1.44 1.66
N LYS A 36 -13.31 2.13 1.87
CA LYS A 36 -14.22 2.66 0.83
C LYS A 36 -13.95 4.12 0.48
N GLY A 37 -14.15 4.44 -0.81
CA GLY A 37 -14.14 5.80 -1.34
C GLY A 37 -12.87 6.59 -1.02
N GLN A 38 -13.04 7.91 -0.86
CA GLN A 38 -11.93 8.81 -0.55
C GLN A 38 -11.32 8.52 0.84
N ALA A 39 -12.14 8.19 1.85
CA ALA A 39 -11.64 7.83 3.17
C ALA A 39 -10.66 6.65 3.13
N GLY A 40 -10.96 5.63 2.32
CA GLY A 40 -10.05 4.50 2.11
C GLY A 40 -8.74 4.90 1.41
N ILE A 41 -8.74 5.91 0.53
CA ILE A 41 -7.51 6.44 -0.09
C ILE A 41 -6.67 7.15 0.97
N GLU A 42 -7.29 8.02 1.77
CA GLU A 42 -6.59 8.73 2.85
C GLU A 42 -6.05 7.78 3.93
N ALA A 43 -6.74 6.66 4.20
CA ALA A 43 -6.23 5.63 5.11
C ALA A 43 -4.97 4.94 4.58
N ARG A 44 -4.87 4.70 3.26
CA ARG A 44 -3.66 4.15 2.63
C ARG A 44 -2.51 5.18 2.64
N ARG A 45 -2.83 6.46 2.44
CA ARG A 45 -1.85 7.55 2.59
C ARG A 45 -1.36 7.67 4.04
N LEU A 46 -2.26 7.51 5.01
CA LEU A 46 -1.93 7.47 6.44
C LEU A 46 -0.92 6.37 6.77
N VAL A 47 -1.21 5.12 6.40
CA VAL A 47 -0.30 3.99 6.67
C VAL A 47 1.05 4.19 5.97
N ARG A 48 1.04 4.59 4.69
CA ARG A 48 2.26 4.94 3.95
C ARG A 48 3.09 5.99 4.68
N ASN A 49 2.46 7.08 5.14
CA ASN A 49 3.16 8.18 5.80
C ASN A 49 3.69 7.77 7.19
N VAL A 50 2.98 6.90 7.91
CA VAL A 50 3.48 6.30 9.16
C VAL A 50 4.71 5.45 8.89
N LEU A 51 4.69 4.58 7.86
CA LEU A 51 5.84 3.78 7.45
C LEU A 51 7.02 4.66 7.06
N ALA A 52 6.79 5.71 6.27
CA ALA A 52 7.81 6.66 5.87
C ALA A 52 8.43 7.41 7.06
N ALA A 53 7.62 7.84 8.03
CA ALA A 53 8.08 8.51 9.24
C ALA A 53 8.92 7.59 10.13
N LEU A 54 8.48 6.34 10.33
CA LEU A 54 9.24 5.32 11.06
C LEU A 54 10.57 5.02 10.37
N TYR A 55 10.54 4.80 9.06
CA TYR A 55 11.72 4.52 8.25
C TYR A 55 12.75 5.66 8.34
N GLY A 56 12.32 6.91 8.16
CA GLY A 56 13.19 8.09 8.27
C GLY A 56 13.76 8.31 9.68
N ALA A 57 13.08 7.81 10.71
CA ALA A 57 13.56 7.81 12.09
C ALA A 57 14.41 6.58 12.46
N GLY A 58 14.73 5.71 11.50
CA GLY A 58 15.58 4.53 11.73
C GLY A 58 14.83 3.28 12.20
N TRP A 59 13.50 3.29 12.24
CA TRP A 59 12.68 2.10 12.55
C TRP A 59 12.35 1.33 11.26
N ILE A 60 12.97 0.17 11.09
CA ILE A 60 12.87 -0.65 9.88
C ILE A 60 11.93 -1.81 10.13
N LEU A 61 10.97 -2.01 9.24
CA LEU A 61 10.06 -3.15 9.26
C LEU A 61 10.88 -4.43 9.10
N ILE A 62 10.69 -5.39 10.00
CA ILE A 62 11.31 -6.71 9.92
C ILE A 62 10.31 -7.71 9.30
N PHE A 63 9.05 -7.66 9.75
CA PHE A 63 7.95 -8.42 9.15
C PHE A 63 6.60 -7.83 9.60
N SER A 64 5.56 -8.12 8.82
CA SER A 64 4.16 -8.08 9.25
C SER A 64 3.70 -9.49 9.57
N THR A 65 2.78 -9.62 10.53
CA THR A 65 2.13 -10.89 10.84
C THR A 65 0.72 -10.63 11.34
N ASP A 66 -0.19 -11.49 10.94
CA ASP A 66 -1.47 -11.61 11.62
C ASP A 66 -1.27 -12.32 12.96
N VAL A 67 -1.89 -11.78 14.00
CA VAL A 67 -1.85 -12.30 15.38
C VAL A 67 -3.23 -12.72 15.87
N SER A 68 -4.24 -12.62 15.01
CA SER A 68 -5.60 -13.07 15.29
C SER A 68 -6.07 -14.06 14.21
N LYS A 69 -7.31 -14.51 14.36
CA LYS A 69 -8.03 -15.27 13.33
C LYS A 69 -9.39 -14.64 13.07
N LYS A 70 -9.54 -13.37 13.48
CA LYS A 70 -10.81 -12.68 13.45
C LYS A 70 -10.96 -12.12 12.06
N GLU A 71 -12.11 -12.27 11.43
CA GLU A 71 -12.34 -11.75 10.06
C GLU A 71 -12.04 -10.24 9.88
N THR A 72 -11.97 -9.47 10.98
CA THR A 72 -11.66 -8.05 10.99
C THR A 72 -10.28 -7.72 11.56
N ASP A 73 -9.39 -8.71 11.73
CA ASP A 73 -8.01 -8.45 12.14
C ASP A 73 -7.22 -7.70 11.07
N LYS A 74 -6.09 -7.16 11.52
CA LYS A 74 -5.20 -6.30 10.75
C LYS A 74 -3.79 -6.70 11.08
N ASP A 75 -2.87 -6.37 10.17
CA ASP A 75 -1.48 -6.75 10.35
C ASP A 75 -0.85 -6.10 11.59
N THR A 76 -0.13 -6.92 12.34
CA THR A 76 0.84 -6.46 13.33
C THR A 76 2.19 -6.28 12.64
N MET A 77 2.71 -5.06 12.64
CA MET A 77 4.00 -4.73 12.04
C MET A 77 5.09 -4.61 13.12
N ILE A 78 6.17 -5.36 12.96
CA ILE A 78 7.30 -5.39 13.90
C ILE A 78 8.49 -4.64 13.33
N PHE A 79 9.00 -3.65 14.08
CA PHE A 79 10.10 -2.79 13.65
C PHE A 79 11.35 -2.99 14.53
N ARG A 80 12.52 -2.87 13.91
CA ARG A 80 13.81 -2.77 14.60
C ARG A 80 14.40 -1.39 14.36
N HIS A 81 14.84 -0.74 15.43
CA HIS A 81 15.58 0.50 15.32
C HIS A 81 17.02 0.24 14.88
N GLN A 82 17.52 1.07 13.95
CA GLN A 82 18.92 1.09 13.53
C GLN A 82 19.45 2.53 13.47
N MET A 83 20.77 2.67 13.58
CA MET A 83 21.49 3.92 13.32
C MET A 83 22.72 3.65 12.44
N PRO A 84 22.99 4.47 11.40
CA PRO A 84 22.19 5.61 10.95
C PRO A 84 20.83 5.19 10.35
N PRO A 85 19.85 6.11 10.29
CA PRO A 85 18.64 5.85 9.54
C PRO A 85 18.96 5.59 8.06
N PRO A 86 18.07 4.91 7.35
CA PRO A 86 18.14 4.76 5.90
C PRO A 86 18.33 6.08 5.14
N PRO A 87 18.83 6.02 3.90
CA PRO A 87 18.73 7.14 2.98
C PRO A 87 17.27 7.63 2.85
N PRO A 88 17.03 8.94 2.70
CA PRO A 88 15.71 9.45 2.39
C PRO A 88 15.11 8.78 1.16
N SER A 89 13.85 8.39 1.26
CA SER A 89 13.12 7.69 0.20
C SER A 89 11.80 8.39 -0.11
N GLU A 90 11.38 8.32 -1.37
CA GLU A 90 10.02 8.66 -1.78
C GLU A 90 9.13 7.42 -1.71
N TRP A 91 7.83 7.64 -1.48
CA TRP A 91 6.88 6.59 -1.13
C TRP A 91 5.62 6.66 -1.97
N ILE A 92 5.16 5.49 -2.43
CA ILE A 92 3.93 5.31 -3.19
C ILE A 92 3.12 4.15 -2.60
N SER A 93 1.85 4.04 -2.99
CA SER A 93 1.05 2.86 -2.64
C SER A 93 0.35 2.28 -3.87
N ILE A 94 0.24 0.96 -3.92
CA ILE A 94 -0.56 0.23 -4.90
C ILE A 94 -1.57 -0.62 -4.14
N ALA A 95 -2.84 -0.47 -4.48
CA ALA A 95 -3.91 -1.25 -3.89
C ALA A 95 -4.64 -2.06 -4.95
N PHE A 96 -4.93 -3.32 -4.62
CA PHE A 96 -5.80 -4.16 -5.43
C PHE A 96 -7.22 -4.00 -4.89
N SER A 97 -8.16 -3.61 -5.74
CA SER A 97 -9.49 -3.23 -5.27
C SER A 97 -10.59 -3.70 -6.22
N GLN A 98 -11.81 -3.77 -5.69
CA GLN A 98 -12.93 -4.40 -6.37
C GLN A 98 -12.52 -5.79 -6.89
N PHE A 99 -13.10 -6.24 -7.99
CA PHE A 99 -12.77 -7.54 -8.57
C PHE A 99 -11.57 -7.49 -9.54
N ASN A 100 -11.31 -6.34 -10.16
CA ASN A 100 -10.37 -6.23 -11.28
C ASN A 100 -9.62 -4.88 -11.36
N MET A 101 -9.47 -4.12 -10.28
CA MET A 101 -8.79 -2.82 -10.32
C MET A 101 -7.43 -2.85 -9.65
N VAL A 102 -6.41 -2.33 -10.33
CA VAL A 102 -5.14 -1.89 -9.73
C VAL A 102 -5.24 -0.38 -9.52
N ARG A 103 -5.17 0.06 -8.26
CA ARG A 103 -5.19 1.49 -7.90
C ARG A 103 -3.78 1.94 -7.56
N LEU A 104 -3.30 2.92 -8.31
CA LEU A 104 -2.02 3.60 -8.15
C LEU A 104 -2.24 4.87 -7.33
N ILE A 105 -1.58 4.98 -6.18
CA ILE A 105 -1.76 6.09 -5.23
C ILE A 105 -0.43 6.84 -5.09
N ASP A 106 -0.46 8.09 -5.52
CA ASP A 106 0.67 9.04 -5.59
C ASP A 106 1.87 8.50 -6.38
N VAL A 107 1.59 7.65 -7.38
CA VAL A 107 2.58 7.11 -8.32
C VAL A 107 2.96 8.17 -9.35
N PRO A 108 4.27 8.39 -9.63
CA PRO A 108 4.71 9.29 -10.69
C PRO A 108 4.04 9.00 -12.05
N PRO A 109 3.69 10.01 -12.86
CA PRO A 109 2.95 9.81 -14.11
C PRO A 109 3.67 8.90 -15.13
N ASP A 110 5.00 9.02 -15.23
CA ASP A 110 5.85 8.16 -16.06
C ASP A 110 5.77 6.70 -15.62
N LEU A 111 5.94 6.43 -14.32
CA LEU A 111 5.79 5.07 -13.78
C LEU A 111 4.36 4.55 -13.93
N SER A 112 3.35 5.41 -13.76
CA SER A 112 1.94 5.02 -13.98
C SER A 112 1.70 4.57 -15.42
N TRP A 113 2.32 5.23 -16.40
CA TRP A 113 2.25 4.86 -17.81
C TRP A 113 2.96 3.53 -18.08
N GLU A 114 4.16 3.35 -17.54
CA GLU A 114 4.92 2.10 -17.69
C GLU A 114 4.21 0.90 -17.05
N LEU A 115 3.62 1.08 -15.87
CA LEU A 115 2.79 0.04 -15.24
C LEU A 115 1.57 -0.31 -16.09
N HIS A 116 0.88 0.67 -16.67
CA HIS A 116 -0.25 0.40 -17.57
C HIS A 116 0.18 -0.36 -18.83
N ASN A 117 1.34 -0.03 -19.42
CA ASN A 117 1.86 -0.73 -20.59
C ASN A 117 2.36 -2.14 -20.26
N ALA A 118 3.03 -2.32 -19.13
CA ALA A 118 3.48 -3.63 -18.66
C ALA A 118 2.31 -4.62 -18.51
N LEU A 119 1.12 -4.11 -18.22
CA LEU A 119 -0.10 -4.91 -18.07
C LEU A 119 -0.89 -5.13 -19.37
N THR A 120 -0.33 -4.87 -20.57
CA THR A 120 -1.06 -4.88 -21.86
C THR A 120 -1.92 -6.13 -22.09
N ILE A 121 -1.48 -7.32 -21.68
CA ILE A 121 -2.23 -8.58 -21.85
C ILE A 121 -3.36 -8.72 -20.81
N ALA A 122 -3.19 -8.17 -19.62
CA ALA A 122 -4.12 -8.33 -18.49
C ALA A 122 -5.08 -7.15 -18.30
N ARG A 123 -4.78 -5.98 -18.89
CA ARG A 123 -5.63 -4.79 -18.77
C ARG A 123 -6.75 -4.77 -19.81
N LEU A 124 -7.82 -4.04 -19.51
CA LEU A 124 -8.78 -3.61 -20.51
C LEU A 124 -8.10 -2.67 -21.52
N ARG A 125 -8.52 -2.74 -22.78
CA ARG A 125 -8.06 -1.85 -23.86
C ARG A 125 -8.68 -0.45 -23.74
N ARG A 126 -8.40 0.22 -22.62
CA ARG A 126 -8.80 1.59 -22.32
C ARG A 126 -7.71 2.32 -21.54
N GLU A 127 -7.79 3.64 -21.57
CA GLU A 127 -6.91 4.50 -20.79
C GLU A 127 -7.12 4.30 -19.28
N PRO A 128 -6.07 4.53 -18.45
CA PRO A 128 -6.23 4.59 -17.01
C PRO A 128 -7.26 5.66 -16.62
N HIS A 129 -8.05 5.39 -15.59
CA HIS A 129 -9.02 6.33 -15.07
C HIS A 129 -8.42 7.14 -13.92
N GLN A 130 -8.43 8.47 -14.00
CA GLN A 130 -8.10 9.32 -12.86
C GLN A 130 -9.29 9.34 -11.87
N TYR A 131 -9.15 8.64 -10.75
CA TYR A 131 -10.19 8.52 -9.73
C TYR A 131 -10.28 9.80 -8.88
N SER A 132 -9.12 10.32 -8.45
CA SER A 132 -9.00 11.58 -7.73
C SER A 132 -7.57 12.12 -7.86
N GLN A 133 -7.26 13.26 -7.22
CA GLN A 133 -5.92 13.84 -7.29
C GLN A 133 -4.87 12.86 -6.75
N GLY A 134 -3.86 12.56 -7.58
CA GLY A 134 -2.80 11.60 -7.27
C GLY A 134 -3.25 10.13 -7.32
N VAL A 135 -4.46 9.82 -7.77
CA VAL A 135 -4.98 8.45 -7.80
C VAL A 135 -5.46 8.06 -9.18
N THR A 136 -4.84 7.01 -9.73
CA THR A 136 -5.15 6.45 -11.05
C THR A 136 -5.54 4.98 -10.91
N GLU A 137 -6.53 4.54 -11.67
CA GLU A 137 -7.00 3.16 -11.69
C GLU A 137 -6.77 2.51 -13.06
N ILE A 138 -6.15 1.34 -13.03
CA ILE A 138 -6.01 0.44 -14.17
C ILE A 138 -7.01 -0.69 -14.01
N ALA A 139 -7.90 -0.82 -15.00
CA ALA A 139 -8.89 -1.88 -15.02
C ALA A 139 -8.38 -3.11 -15.76
N LEU A 140 -8.55 -4.27 -15.16
CA LEU A 140 -8.14 -5.56 -15.68
C LEU A 140 -9.27 -6.27 -16.43
N ASN A 141 -8.90 -7.15 -17.35
CA ASN A 141 -9.82 -7.88 -18.22
C ASN A 141 -10.43 -9.14 -17.57
N SER A 142 -10.02 -9.47 -16.35
CA SER A 142 -10.54 -10.59 -15.56
C SER A 142 -10.61 -10.20 -14.08
N SER A 143 -11.31 -11.01 -13.29
CA SER A 143 -11.48 -10.84 -11.84
C SER A 143 -10.28 -11.39 -11.07
N TYR A 144 -9.07 -10.89 -11.37
CA TYR A 144 -7.81 -11.40 -10.80
C TYR A 144 -7.78 -11.44 -9.27
N TRP A 145 -8.50 -10.56 -8.58
CA TRP A 145 -8.54 -10.48 -7.12
C TRP A 145 -9.54 -11.47 -6.49
N TYR A 146 -10.33 -12.12 -7.32
CA TYR A 146 -11.26 -13.20 -6.98
C TYR A 146 -10.91 -14.47 -7.76
N ALA A 147 -9.66 -14.61 -8.20
CA ALA A 147 -9.23 -15.76 -8.97
C ALA A 147 -9.31 -17.05 -8.12
N GLU A 148 -9.75 -18.14 -8.75
CA GLU A 148 -9.88 -19.45 -8.12
C GLU A 148 -9.11 -20.51 -8.95
N GLY A 149 -8.75 -21.62 -8.32
CA GLY A 149 -8.06 -22.72 -9.01
C GLY A 149 -6.79 -22.28 -9.76
N SER A 150 -6.72 -22.63 -11.05
CA SER A 150 -5.58 -22.30 -11.92
C SER A 150 -5.45 -20.81 -12.24
N ASP A 151 -6.54 -20.03 -12.20
CA ASP A 151 -6.52 -18.60 -12.52
C ASP A 151 -5.69 -17.81 -11.50
N THR A 152 -5.49 -18.37 -10.31
CA THR A 152 -4.58 -17.81 -9.31
C THR A 152 -3.13 -17.75 -9.81
N MET A 153 -2.74 -18.56 -10.80
CA MET A 153 -1.42 -18.44 -11.44
C MET A 153 -1.32 -17.22 -12.34
N LEU A 154 -2.41 -16.85 -13.02
CA LEU A 154 -2.47 -15.63 -13.83
C LEU A 154 -2.37 -14.38 -12.94
N ALA A 155 -3.02 -14.40 -11.77
CA ALA A 155 -2.86 -13.34 -10.77
C ALA A 155 -1.41 -13.25 -10.28
N ARG A 156 -0.72 -14.38 -10.05
CA ARG A 156 0.71 -14.37 -9.69
C ARG A 156 1.60 -13.82 -10.80
N GLN A 157 1.36 -14.18 -12.06
CA GLN A 157 2.09 -13.62 -13.20
C GLN A 157 1.88 -12.10 -13.33
N LEU A 158 0.65 -11.64 -13.12
CA LEU A 158 0.31 -10.22 -13.09
C LEU A 158 1.10 -9.46 -12.01
N ILE A 159 1.11 -10.01 -10.79
CA ILE A 159 1.85 -9.49 -9.64
C ILE A 159 3.36 -9.46 -9.91
N LEU A 160 3.92 -10.52 -10.51
CA LEU A 160 5.34 -10.56 -10.91
C LEU A 160 5.66 -9.46 -11.94
N GLN A 161 4.80 -9.25 -12.94
CA GLN A 161 5.00 -8.20 -13.93
C GLN A 161 4.99 -6.80 -13.32
N LEU A 162 4.12 -6.56 -12.33
CA LEU A 162 4.11 -5.31 -11.56
C LEU A 162 5.43 -5.11 -10.82
N VAL A 163 5.88 -6.12 -10.06
CA VAL A 163 7.13 -6.04 -9.28
C VAL A 163 8.33 -5.78 -10.19
N LEU A 164 8.46 -6.49 -11.30
CA LEU A 164 9.54 -6.28 -12.26
C LEU A 164 9.56 -4.85 -12.81
N THR A 165 8.38 -4.30 -13.13
CA THR A 165 8.26 -2.93 -13.66
C THR A 165 8.61 -1.89 -12.59
N LEU A 166 8.22 -2.14 -11.34
CA LEU A 166 8.54 -1.27 -10.21
C LEU A 166 10.05 -1.23 -9.94
N GLU A 167 10.71 -2.39 -9.96
CA GLU A 167 12.16 -2.49 -9.74
C GLU A 167 12.95 -1.80 -10.86
N GLN A 168 12.49 -1.88 -12.11
CA GLN A 168 13.07 -1.13 -13.22
C GLN A 168 13.02 0.40 -13.01
N HIS A 169 12.18 0.88 -12.09
CA HIS A 169 12.02 2.29 -11.72
C HIS A 169 12.49 2.60 -10.29
N GLY A 170 13.24 1.67 -9.68
CA GLY A 170 13.88 1.83 -8.38
C GLY A 170 13.00 1.49 -7.17
N PHE A 171 11.72 1.20 -7.39
CA PHE A 171 10.78 0.93 -6.31
C PHE A 171 10.84 -0.53 -5.86
N THR A 172 10.84 -0.73 -4.54
CA THR A 172 10.68 -2.04 -3.92
C THR A 172 9.45 -2.05 -3.01
N VAL A 173 8.80 -3.20 -2.88
CA VAL A 173 7.70 -3.37 -1.93
C VAL A 173 8.29 -3.38 -0.53
N TYR A 174 8.06 -2.32 0.23
CA TYR A 174 8.53 -2.22 1.62
C TYR A 174 7.60 -2.94 2.59
N ALA A 175 6.29 -2.87 2.34
CA ALA A 175 5.29 -3.57 3.13
C ALA A 175 4.10 -3.99 2.26
N SER A 176 3.57 -5.18 2.53
CA SER A 176 2.23 -5.62 2.12
C SER A 176 1.40 -5.62 3.40
N VAL A 177 0.33 -4.81 3.43
CA VAL A 177 -0.43 -4.55 4.65
C VAL A 177 -1.92 -4.79 4.43
N ASP A 178 -2.50 -5.67 5.23
CA ASP A 178 -3.95 -5.69 5.44
C ASP A 178 -4.36 -4.59 6.44
N GLN A 179 -5.04 -3.58 5.89
CA GLN A 179 -5.44 -2.37 6.61
C GLN A 179 -6.94 -2.03 6.46
N LYS A 180 -7.74 -2.90 5.83
CA LYS A 180 -9.15 -2.60 5.52
C LYS A 180 -10.08 -3.70 6.08
N ASN A 181 -11.31 -3.33 6.38
CA ASN A 181 -12.36 -4.22 6.87
C ASN A 181 -13.35 -4.56 5.75
N THR A 182 -13.70 -5.83 5.62
CA THR A 182 -14.88 -6.31 4.89
C THR A 182 -16.02 -6.62 5.84
N TYR A 183 -16.94 -5.67 6.03
CA TYR A 183 -18.15 -5.91 6.82
C TYR A 183 -19.23 -6.75 6.09
N GLN A 184 -19.04 -7.07 4.80
CA GLN A 184 -20.11 -7.56 3.93
C GLN A 184 -19.78 -8.79 3.07
N GLU A 185 -18.54 -9.28 3.05
CA GLU A 185 -18.16 -10.46 2.27
C GLU A 185 -17.30 -11.39 3.15
N HIS A 186 -17.65 -12.68 3.20
CA HIS A 186 -16.83 -13.76 3.79
C HIS A 186 -15.54 -14.01 2.99
N ARG A 187 -14.90 -12.95 2.51
CA ARG A 187 -13.76 -12.98 1.61
C ARG A 187 -12.70 -12.06 2.20
N SER A 188 -11.48 -12.58 2.28
CA SER A 188 -10.33 -11.84 2.76
C SER A 188 -9.99 -10.74 1.76
N GLU A 189 -9.55 -9.62 2.30
CA GLU A 189 -9.15 -8.50 1.50
C GLU A 189 -7.75 -8.68 0.91
N THR A 190 -7.51 -8.06 -0.23
CA THR A 190 -6.16 -7.92 -0.77
C THR A 190 -5.41 -6.82 -0.03
N ASP A 191 -4.16 -7.11 0.31
CA ASP A 191 -3.26 -6.14 0.91
C ASP A 191 -3.09 -4.87 0.05
N THR A 192 -2.72 -3.78 0.72
CA THR A 192 -2.14 -2.61 0.06
C THR A 192 -0.62 -2.73 0.11
N TRP A 193 0.03 -2.56 -1.03
CA TRP A 193 1.48 -2.43 -1.09
C TRP A 193 1.90 -1.00 -0.83
N HIS A 194 2.83 -0.83 0.09
CA HIS A 194 3.55 0.41 0.29
C HIS A 194 4.97 0.23 -0.21
N LEU A 195 5.36 1.06 -1.19
CA LEU A 195 6.62 0.93 -1.89
C LEU A 195 7.46 2.18 -1.66
N CYS A 196 8.77 2.00 -1.69
CA CYS A 196 9.70 3.11 -1.58
C CYS A 196 10.88 2.95 -2.54
N ARG A 197 11.49 4.08 -2.88
CA ARG A 197 12.80 4.13 -3.55
C ARG A 197 13.64 5.27 -2.97
N PRO A 198 14.97 5.16 -2.94
CA PRO A 198 15.83 6.25 -2.52
C PRO A 198 15.62 7.50 -3.38
N ILE A 199 15.57 8.68 -2.74
CA ILE A 199 15.48 9.94 -3.47
C ILE A 199 16.72 10.12 -4.35
N GLY A 200 16.50 10.50 -5.61
CA GLY A 200 17.58 10.67 -6.59
C GLY A 200 18.04 9.37 -7.26
N TRP A 201 17.33 8.26 -7.05
CA TRP A 201 17.53 7.03 -7.82
C TRP A 201 17.40 7.31 -9.34
N LYS A 202 18.22 6.63 -10.14
CA LYS A 202 18.24 6.75 -11.61
C LYS A 202 18.26 5.36 -12.25
N PRO A 203 17.74 5.21 -13.49
CA PRO A 203 17.82 3.95 -14.23
C PRO A 203 19.24 3.38 -14.24
N GLY A 204 19.36 2.10 -13.90
CA GLY A 204 20.62 1.37 -13.78
C GLY A 204 21.27 1.39 -12.39
N MET A 205 20.76 2.19 -11.44
CA MET A 205 21.17 2.08 -10.03
C MET A 205 20.58 0.81 -9.39
N PRO A 206 21.28 0.20 -8.41
CA PRO A 206 20.78 -1.00 -7.74
C PRO A 206 19.47 -0.73 -6.99
N VAL A 207 18.64 -1.77 -6.92
CA VAL A 207 17.46 -1.83 -6.05
C VAL A 207 17.80 -2.69 -4.85
N PHE A 208 17.62 -2.16 -3.65
CA PHE A 208 17.87 -2.87 -2.41
C PHE A 208 16.55 -3.30 -1.80
N HIS A 209 16.40 -4.60 -1.60
CA HIS A 209 15.31 -5.16 -0.80
C HIS A 209 15.67 -5.05 0.68
N ARG A 210 14.65 -4.95 1.53
CA ARG A 210 14.77 -4.95 2.98
C ARG A 210 14.05 -6.14 3.56
#